data_AF-A0AAD2G911-F1
#
_entry.id   AF-A0AAD2G911-F1
#
_cell.length_a   1.000
_cell.length_b   1.000
_cell.length_c   1.000
_cell.angle_alpha   90.00
_cell.angle_beta   90.00
_cell.angle_gamma   90.00
#
_symmetry.space_group_name_H-M   'P 1'
#
loop_
_entity.id
_entity.type
_entity.pdbx_description
1 polymer ?
#
loop_
_entity_poly.entity_id
_entity_poly.type
_entity_poly.pdbx_seq_one_letter_code
_entity_poly.pdbx_strand_id
1 'polypeptide(L)'
;MSSSKHRRSFLLLLLVVQLVAHANALEAEERDFPVELDEDTEYGETDGDLLEQEYADDQDLHDTGLYVSIHEADEDGEESSAAEEDWFIAGNHPRCRDDPFINCEEVEESGDCSPEKTGILPTSRRNLCSVTCGLCEVREDAVWLEYNCFEYGEDLHVFFHNSKPSVEDYVGIYPAAYDFSKHPELLFEAPLWLTTCGSLDDGCKAAKGGLLFGELGPSDEIAWNFFPLSAGDYKAVLARGNETIEVISESETFRANPLGRSCNNDCEDLIRTDVQCYNSGIDTIQITFENCDPHEEDLIAIYKDDETPGDIEPLLWLGTCGTQECVGEVAYDILLFGPRSPDETARTTWPLPDGDYKAYLLHYTPGANHGIPAAETSFIVRKQCDESSSL
;
A
#
# COMPACT_ATOMS: atom_id res chain seq x y z
N MET A 1 9.58 -10.64 49.78
CA MET A 1 10.33 -9.36 49.58
C MET A 1 11.64 -9.59 48.82
N SER A 2 11.61 -10.13 47.60
CA SER A 2 12.82 -10.36 46.77
C SER A 2 12.52 -10.23 45.26
N SER A 3 11.78 -9.18 44.86
CA SER A 3 11.48 -8.90 43.44
C SER A 3 11.96 -7.50 42.99
N SER A 4 12.26 -6.61 43.95
CA SER A 4 12.69 -5.23 43.66
C SER A 4 14.13 -5.10 43.11
N LYS A 5 15.00 -6.10 43.32
CA LYS A 5 16.40 -6.01 42.89
C LYS A 5 16.63 -6.32 41.41
N HIS A 6 15.78 -7.11 40.76
CA HIS A 6 15.95 -7.43 39.34
C HIS A 6 15.49 -6.30 38.41
N ARG A 7 14.43 -5.56 38.77
CA ARG A 7 13.95 -4.42 37.96
C ARG A 7 14.96 -3.27 37.86
N ARG A 8 15.75 -3.02 38.92
CA ARG A 8 16.78 -1.96 38.89
C ARG A 8 18.00 -2.33 38.03
N SER A 9 18.31 -3.63 37.93
CA SER A 9 19.44 -4.09 37.11
C SER A 9 19.11 -4.03 35.62
N PHE A 10 17.85 -4.29 35.25
CA PHE A 10 17.41 -4.27 33.86
C PHE A 10 17.35 -2.84 33.30
N LEU A 11 16.84 -1.89 34.08
CA LEU A 11 16.80 -0.47 33.69
C LEU A 11 18.20 0.14 33.50
N LEU A 12 19.18 -0.26 34.33
CA LEU A 12 20.57 0.18 34.17
C LEU A 12 21.22 -0.39 32.91
N LEU A 13 20.88 -1.61 32.51
CA LEU A 13 21.40 -2.23 31.29
C LEU A 13 20.85 -1.56 30.03
N LEU A 14 19.55 -1.24 30.03
CA LEU A 14 18.88 -0.51 28.95
C LEU A 14 19.46 0.90 28.74
N LEU A 15 19.77 1.60 29.83
CA LEU A 15 20.36 2.94 29.77
C LEU A 15 21.81 2.91 29.23
N VAL A 16 22.57 1.86 29.54
CA VAL A 16 23.92 1.67 28.97
C VAL A 16 23.85 1.31 27.48
N VAL A 17 22.90 0.48 27.05
CA VAL A 17 22.72 0.15 25.63
C VAL A 17 22.32 1.38 24.81
N GLN A 18 21.42 2.23 25.32
CA GLN A 18 21.05 3.47 24.63
C GLN A 18 22.22 4.47 24.54
N LEU A 19 23.06 4.57 25.57
CA LEU A 19 24.24 5.43 25.56
C LEU A 19 25.32 4.94 24.57
N VAL A 20 25.50 3.62 24.42
CA VAL A 20 26.45 3.07 23.44
C VAL A 20 25.91 3.26 22.01
N ALA A 21 24.61 3.10 21.78
CA ALA A 21 24.00 3.35 20.48
C ALA A 21 24.14 4.82 20.03
N HIS A 22 23.98 5.78 20.95
CA HIS A 22 24.18 7.20 20.64
C HIS A 22 25.64 7.58 20.42
N ALA A 23 26.58 6.92 21.12
CA ALA A 23 28.01 7.18 20.93
C ALA A 23 28.51 6.74 19.54
N ASN A 24 27.98 5.64 19.00
CA ASN A 24 28.38 5.16 17.67
C ASN A 24 27.76 5.97 16.52
N ALA A 25 26.66 6.70 16.76
CA ALA A 25 26.04 7.57 15.74
C ALA A 25 26.83 8.87 15.50
N LEU A 26 27.69 9.29 16.43
CA LEU A 26 28.45 10.54 16.33
C LEU A 26 29.84 10.38 15.66
N GLU A 27 30.28 9.17 15.32
CA GLU A 27 31.56 8.94 14.63
C GLU A 27 31.42 8.77 13.09
N ALA A 28 30.22 8.96 12.52
CA ALA A 28 29.98 8.77 11.09
C ALA A 28 30.10 10.06 10.23
N GLU A 29 30.39 11.22 10.82
CA GLU A 29 30.42 12.50 10.12
C GLU A 29 31.82 13.14 10.22
N GLU A 30 32.78 12.65 9.41
CA GLU A 30 33.95 13.40 8.92
C GLU A 30 34.79 12.50 7.99
N ARG A 31 34.42 12.45 6.71
CA ARG A 31 35.37 12.12 5.63
C ARG A 31 35.22 13.15 4.51
N ASP A 32 36.01 14.21 4.63
CA ASP A 32 36.37 15.10 3.53
C ASP A 32 36.95 14.30 2.36
N PHE A 33 36.28 14.37 1.22
CA PHE A 33 36.86 13.99 -0.07
C PHE A 33 37.30 15.27 -0.80
N PRO A 34 38.57 15.38 -1.23
CA PRO A 34 38.99 16.49 -2.09
C PRO A 34 38.41 16.28 -3.49
N VAL A 35 37.58 17.23 -3.92
CA VAL A 35 37.15 17.36 -5.32
C VAL A 35 38.25 18.11 -6.06
N GLU A 36 39.02 17.40 -6.88
CA GLU A 36 39.82 18.02 -7.94
C GLU A 36 38.86 18.37 -9.10
N LEU A 37 38.68 19.67 -9.34
CA LEU A 37 37.99 20.21 -10.51
C LEU A 37 39.03 20.37 -11.63
N ASP A 38 38.97 19.50 -12.63
CA ASP A 38 39.62 19.74 -13.92
C ASP A 38 38.77 20.74 -14.71
N GLU A 39 39.26 21.98 -14.75
CA GLU A 39 38.92 22.96 -15.79
C GLU A 39 39.58 22.51 -17.10
N ASP A 40 38.79 22.26 -18.15
CA ASP A 40 39.09 22.61 -19.56
C ASP A 40 38.14 21.86 -20.51
N THR A 41 36.98 22.46 -20.79
CA THR A 41 36.25 22.17 -22.04
C THR A 41 35.84 23.47 -22.71
N GLU A 42 36.65 23.82 -23.70
CA GLU A 42 36.48 24.83 -24.73
C GLU A 42 35.23 24.52 -25.56
N TYR A 43 34.14 25.29 -25.36
CA TYR A 43 32.97 25.27 -26.23
C TYR A 43 33.11 26.32 -27.33
N GLY A 44 33.20 25.83 -28.56
CA GLY A 44 33.24 26.65 -29.77
C GLY A 44 31.93 27.38 -30.02
N GLU A 45 32.05 28.67 -30.30
CA GLU A 45 30.99 29.54 -30.82
C GLU A 45 30.50 29.04 -32.18
N THR A 46 29.19 28.81 -32.30
CA THR A 46 28.50 28.82 -33.59
C THR A 46 27.38 29.83 -33.54
N ASP A 47 27.59 30.94 -34.25
CA ASP A 47 26.59 31.93 -34.62
C ASP A 47 25.41 31.27 -35.34
N GLY A 48 24.20 31.49 -34.84
CA GLY A 48 22.96 30.98 -35.40
C GLY A 48 21.80 31.93 -35.14
N ASP A 49 21.60 32.83 -36.11
CA ASP A 49 20.46 33.70 -36.38
C ASP A 49 19.24 33.68 -35.45
N LEU A 50 19.00 34.86 -34.85
CA LEU A 50 17.77 35.28 -34.19
C LEU A 50 16.63 35.41 -35.20
N LEU A 51 15.60 34.58 -35.05
CA LEU A 51 14.25 34.88 -35.51
C LEU A 51 13.40 35.25 -34.29
N GLU A 52 13.13 36.55 -34.14
CA GLU A 52 12.11 37.08 -33.25
C GLU A 52 10.73 36.55 -33.69
N GLN A 53 10.05 35.84 -32.78
CA GLN A 53 8.64 35.53 -32.93
C GLN A 53 7.90 36.12 -31.72
N GLU A 54 7.23 37.24 -31.97
CA GLU A 54 6.29 37.88 -31.05
C GLU A 54 5.18 36.90 -30.67
N TYR A 55 5.03 36.62 -29.37
CA TYR A 55 3.78 36.11 -28.82
C TYR A 55 3.13 37.22 -28.01
N ALA A 56 1.90 37.50 -28.41
CA ALA A 56 1.04 38.55 -27.91
C ALA A 56 0.58 38.28 -26.48
N ASP A 57 0.44 39.36 -25.73
CA ASP A 57 -0.33 39.49 -24.49
C ASP A 57 -1.72 38.87 -24.63
N ASP A 58 -2.01 37.84 -23.83
CA ASP A 58 -3.39 37.49 -23.48
C ASP A 58 -3.70 38.10 -22.10
N GLN A 59 -4.58 39.10 -22.14
CA GLN A 59 -5.10 39.83 -21.00
C GLN A 59 -6.15 39.00 -20.26
N ASP A 60 -6.00 38.96 -18.94
CA ASP A 60 -7.01 38.55 -17.97
C ASP A 60 -8.32 39.31 -18.15
N LEU A 61 -9.33 38.63 -18.70
CA LEU A 61 -10.73 39.05 -18.67
C LEU A 61 -11.41 38.40 -17.48
N HIS A 62 -11.59 39.20 -16.43
CA HIS A 62 -12.61 39.00 -15.41
C HIS A 62 -14.00 38.87 -16.07
N ASP A 63 -14.63 37.70 -15.98
CA ASP A 63 -16.06 37.57 -16.23
C ASP A 63 -16.79 37.05 -14.98
N THR A 64 -17.67 37.90 -14.49
CA THR A 64 -18.59 37.67 -13.38
C THR A 64 -19.92 37.16 -13.94
N GLY A 65 -20.11 35.84 -14.00
CA GLY A 65 -21.40 35.20 -14.30
C GLY A 65 -22.15 34.86 -13.01
N LEU A 66 -23.02 35.76 -12.52
CA LEU A 66 -24.48 35.71 -12.61
C LEU A 66 -25.13 34.35 -12.24
N TYR A 67 -25.60 34.27 -11.00
CA TYR A 67 -26.58 33.29 -10.52
C TYR A 67 -27.86 33.37 -11.36
N VAL A 68 -28.17 32.30 -12.10
CA VAL A 68 -29.47 32.09 -12.73
C VAL A 68 -30.26 31.09 -11.89
N SER A 69 -31.34 31.58 -11.30
CA SER A 69 -32.38 30.78 -10.67
C SER A 69 -33.24 30.15 -11.77
N ILE A 70 -33.36 28.83 -11.80
CA ILE A 70 -34.29 28.14 -12.71
C ILE A 70 -35.32 27.40 -11.85
N HIS A 71 -36.54 27.92 -11.91
CA HIS A 71 -37.77 27.26 -11.48
C HIS A 71 -38.67 27.12 -12.72
N GLU A 72 -39.47 26.06 -12.72
CA GLU A 72 -40.49 25.65 -13.70
C GLU A 72 -39.90 24.90 -14.91
N ALA A 73 -40.17 23.62 -15.20
CA ALA A 73 -41.35 22.74 -15.17
C ALA A 73 -41.54 22.26 -16.62
N ASP A 74 -41.63 20.94 -16.82
CA ASP A 74 -42.21 20.17 -17.94
C ASP A 74 -41.81 18.71 -17.62
N GLU A 75 -42.60 17.91 -16.90
CA GLU A 75 -43.79 17.17 -17.35
C GLU A 75 -43.54 16.29 -18.61
N ASP A 76 -43.87 15.00 -18.45
CA ASP A 76 -43.99 13.89 -19.41
C ASP A 76 -42.75 13.31 -20.12
N GLY A 77 -42.40 12.06 -19.76
CA GLY A 77 -41.60 11.20 -20.65
C GLY A 77 -41.00 9.93 -20.05
N GLU A 78 -41.81 8.86 -20.01
CA GLU A 78 -41.42 7.44 -20.15
C GLU A 78 -40.63 6.72 -19.04
N GLU A 79 -41.32 5.77 -18.42
CA GLU A 79 -40.80 4.67 -17.60
C GLU A 79 -39.72 3.88 -18.38
N SER A 80 -38.47 3.98 -17.92
CA SER A 80 -37.47 2.94 -18.19
C SER A 80 -37.12 2.23 -16.89
N SER A 81 -37.49 0.96 -16.84
CA SER A 81 -37.16 0.01 -15.80
C SER A 81 -35.84 -0.67 -16.16
N ALA A 82 -34.74 -0.30 -15.49
CA ALA A 82 -33.57 -1.16 -15.33
C ALA A 82 -32.64 -0.58 -14.26
N ALA A 83 -32.59 -1.29 -13.13
CA ALA A 83 -31.50 -1.38 -12.17
C ALA A 83 -30.29 -0.43 -12.38
N GLU A 84 -30.26 0.67 -11.64
CA GLU A 84 -29.04 1.39 -11.28
C GLU A 84 -29.28 2.18 -9.98
N GLU A 85 -28.33 2.05 -9.05
CA GLU A 85 -28.17 2.83 -7.80
C GLU A 85 -29.18 2.63 -6.65
N ASP A 86 -29.15 1.46 -5.98
CA ASP A 86 -29.85 1.22 -4.71
C ASP A 86 -28.89 0.83 -3.56
N TRP A 87 -27.67 1.42 -3.52
CA TRP A 87 -26.73 1.28 -2.40
C TRP A 87 -26.75 2.44 -1.40
N PHE A 88 -27.61 3.45 -1.59
CA PHE A 88 -27.73 4.58 -0.67
C PHE A 88 -29.02 4.62 0.17
N ILE A 89 -29.96 3.68 0.03
CA ILE A 89 -31.23 3.74 0.78
C ILE A 89 -31.64 2.36 1.31
N ALA A 90 -31.24 2.07 2.54
CA ALA A 90 -31.97 1.13 3.39
C ALA A 90 -32.32 1.80 4.72
N GLY A 91 -33.44 2.54 4.72
CA GLY A 91 -34.26 2.83 5.89
C GLY A 91 -33.91 4.07 6.72
N ASN A 92 -34.28 5.26 6.22
CA ASN A 92 -34.80 6.45 6.94
C ASN A 92 -34.32 6.83 8.37
N HIS A 93 -33.17 6.36 8.84
CA HIS A 93 -32.55 6.80 10.07
C HIS A 93 -31.38 7.74 9.75
N PRO A 94 -31.22 8.88 10.45
CA PRO A 94 -30.04 9.72 10.30
C PRO A 94 -28.79 8.85 10.49
N ARG A 95 -27.73 9.14 9.71
CA ARG A 95 -26.41 8.48 9.77
C ARG A 95 -26.11 8.12 11.24
N CYS A 96 -25.93 6.83 11.53
CA CYS A 96 -25.69 6.32 12.89
C CYS A 96 -24.26 6.62 13.34
N ARG A 97 -23.99 7.91 13.39
CA ARG A 97 -22.71 8.56 13.66
C ARG A 97 -23.00 9.87 14.38
N ASP A 98 -22.24 10.12 15.42
CA ASP A 98 -22.18 11.43 16.05
C ASP A 98 -21.30 12.37 15.22
N ASP A 99 -21.71 13.63 15.13
CA ASP A 99 -20.96 14.68 14.44
C ASP A 99 -19.67 14.98 15.21
N PRO A 100 -18.48 14.86 14.59
CA PRO A 100 -17.20 15.06 15.27
C PRO A 100 -17.00 16.49 15.81
N PHE A 101 -17.71 17.48 15.26
CA PHE A 101 -17.59 18.88 15.68
C PHE A 101 -18.54 19.26 16.82
N ILE A 102 -19.39 18.32 17.26
CA ILE A 102 -20.32 18.52 18.37
C ILE A 102 -19.88 17.69 19.57
N ASN A 103 -19.76 18.32 20.73
CA ASN A 103 -19.54 17.60 21.98
C ASN A 103 -20.84 16.88 22.40
N CYS A 104 -21.06 15.68 21.89
CA CYS A 104 -22.24 14.89 22.17
C CYS A 104 -22.30 14.37 23.62
N GLU A 105 -21.17 14.31 24.34
CA GLU A 105 -21.15 13.97 25.76
C GLU A 105 -21.90 15.03 26.60
N GLU A 106 -21.67 16.32 26.31
CA GLU A 106 -22.41 17.41 26.96
C GLU A 106 -23.92 17.36 26.62
N VAL A 107 -24.29 16.91 25.42
CA VAL A 107 -25.69 16.71 25.00
C VAL A 107 -26.36 15.59 25.80
N GLU A 108 -25.63 14.50 26.08
CA GLU A 108 -26.08 13.42 26.94
C GLU A 108 -26.28 13.90 28.38
N GLU A 109 -25.26 14.53 28.96
CA GLU A 109 -25.27 14.99 30.36
C GLU A 109 -26.35 16.04 30.64
N SER A 110 -26.58 16.94 29.68
CA SER A 110 -27.63 17.95 29.78
C SER A 110 -29.05 17.38 29.65
N GLY A 111 -29.19 16.12 29.23
CA GLY A 111 -30.47 15.47 28.96
C GLY A 111 -31.20 16.03 27.73
N ASP A 112 -30.46 16.69 26.82
CA ASP A 112 -30.99 17.37 25.63
C ASP A 112 -31.27 16.38 24.47
N CYS A 113 -31.09 15.08 24.71
CA CYS A 113 -31.56 14.01 23.82
C CYS A 113 -33.09 13.84 23.82
N SER A 114 -33.82 14.50 24.74
CA SER A 114 -35.28 14.42 24.85
C SER A 114 -35.98 15.49 23.98
N PRO A 115 -36.91 15.11 23.08
CA PRO A 115 -37.57 16.06 22.18
C PRO A 115 -38.51 17.05 22.89
N GLU A 116 -38.78 16.90 24.19
CA GLU A 116 -39.87 17.62 24.88
C GLU A 116 -39.44 18.91 25.61
N LYS A 117 -38.13 19.18 25.78
CA LYS A 117 -37.67 20.27 26.68
C LYS A 117 -37.24 21.57 26.01
N THR A 118 -36.96 21.58 24.71
CA THR A 118 -36.40 22.76 24.04
C THR A 118 -37.40 23.33 23.04
N GLY A 119 -37.99 24.49 23.37
CA GLY A 119 -38.98 25.19 22.54
C GLY A 119 -38.42 25.86 21.27
N ILE A 120 -37.21 25.51 20.82
CA ILE A 120 -36.54 26.08 19.65
C ILE A 120 -35.76 24.96 18.93
N LEU A 121 -36.17 24.64 17.70
CA LEU A 121 -35.62 23.68 16.72
C LEU A 121 -34.66 22.58 17.26
N PRO A 122 -35.18 21.59 18.04
CA PRO A 122 -34.39 20.51 18.69
C PRO A 122 -33.97 19.40 17.74
N THR A 123 -34.60 19.33 16.57
CA THR A 123 -34.37 18.26 15.60
C THR A 123 -32.94 18.25 15.06
N SER A 124 -32.21 19.36 15.13
CA SER A 124 -30.83 19.41 14.65
C SER A 124 -29.87 18.64 15.58
N ARG A 125 -29.83 18.94 16.89
CA ARG A 125 -28.85 18.35 17.82
C ARG A 125 -29.02 16.85 18.03
N ARG A 126 -30.26 16.37 18.12
CA ARG A 126 -30.52 14.93 18.27
C ARG A 126 -30.11 14.13 17.03
N ASN A 127 -30.19 14.75 15.85
CA ASN A 127 -29.72 14.14 14.60
C ASN A 127 -28.20 14.21 14.47
N LEU A 128 -27.55 15.20 15.09
CA LEU A 128 -26.09 15.33 15.15
C LEU A 128 -25.45 14.38 16.18
N CYS A 129 -26.17 13.96 17.22
CA CYS A 129 -25.70 13.03 18.26
C CYS A 129 -26.53 11.74 18.29
N SER A 130 -26.75 11.14 17.13
CA SER A 130 -27.68 10.00 16.96
C SER A 130 -27.27 8.76 17.77
N VAL A 131 -25.97 8.50 17.88
CA VAL A 131 -25.42 7.35 18.61
C VAL A 131 -25.49 7.61 20.10
N THR A 132 -24.93 8.74 20.56
CA THR A 132 -24.95 9.11 21.98
C THR A 132 -26.38 9.22 22.52
N CYS A 133 -27.34 9.72 21.75
CA CYS A 133 -28.74 9.78 22.15
C CYS A 133 -29.50 8.44 22.06
N GLY A 134 -28.83 7.33 21.76
CA GLY A 134 -29.43 5.98 21.70
C GLY A 134 -30.46 5.82 20.58
N LEU A 135 -30.39 6.64 19.53
CA LEU A 135 -31.26 6.49 18.35
C LEU A 135 -30.81 5.35 17.44
N CYS A 136 -29.59 4.87 17.62
CA CYS A 136 -29.01 3.78 16.86
C CYS A 136 -28.63 2.64 17.80
N GLU A 137 -29.33 1.51 17.67
CA GLU A 137 -29.03 0.29 18.39
C GLU A 137 -28.48 -0.74 17.40
N VAL A 138 -27.23 -1.16 17.63
CA VAL A 138 -26.56 -2.21 16.86
C VAL A 138 -26.40 -3.43 17.76
N ARG A 139 -26.79 -4.60 17.24
CA ARG A 139 -26.89 -5.82 18.07
C ARG A 139 -25.59 -6.61 18.14
N GLU A 140 -24.75 -6.52 17.12
CA GLU A 140 -23.55 -7.33 16.97
C GLU A 140 -22.43 -6.46 16.40
N ASP A 141 -21.23 -6.69 16.91
CA ASP A 141 -20.02 -6.06 16.40
C ASP A 141 -19.54 -6.83 15.17
N ALA A 142 -19.18 -6.11 14.11
CA ALA A 142 -18.70 -6.71 12.88
C ALA A 142 -17.82 -5.73 12.10
N VAL A 143 -16.85 -6.25 11.37
CA VAL A 143 -16.11 -5.53 10.34
C VAL A 143 -15.96 -6.45 9.12
N TRP A 144 -16.19 -5.92 7.93
CA TRP A 144 -16.10 -6.68 6.69
C TRP A 144 -15.77 -5.77 5.52
N LEU A 145 -15.35 -6.38 4.41
CA LEU A 145 -15.07 -5.69 3.16
C LEU A 145 -16.12 -6.02 2.11
N GLU A 146 -16.23 -5.17 1.09
CA GLU A 146 -17.11 -5.42 -0.05
C GLU A 146 -16.68 -6.67 -0.85
N TYR A 147 -15.36 -6.82 -1.01
CA TYR A 147 -14.72 -7.91 -1.75
C TYR A 147 -13.62 -8.57 -0.91
N ASN A 148 -13.21 -9.77 -1.31
CA ASN A 148 -12.12 -10.52 -0.68
C ASN A 148 -10.82 -10.48 -1.49
N CYS A 149 -10.77 -9.69 -2.55
CA CYS A 149 -9.61 -9.50 -3.40
C CYS A 149 -9.65 -8.07 -3.94
N PHE A 150 -8.49 -7.41 -3.97
CA PHE A 150 -8.32 -6.04 -4.46
C PHE A 150 -7.11 -5.96 -5.37
N GLU A 151 -7.23 -5.21 -6.46
CA GLU A 151 -6.13 -4.89 -7.36
C GLU A 151 -5.17 -3.88 -6.71
N TYR A 152 -3.93 -3.83 -7.20
CA TYR A 152 -2.96 -2.87 -6.70
C TYR A 152 -3.44 -1.43 -6.94
N GLY A 153 -3.54 -0.67 -5.85
CA GLY A 153 -4.02 0.71 -5.88
C GLY A 153 -5.55 0.83 -5.92
N GLU A 154 -6.28 -0.28 -5.87
CA GLU A 154 -7.73 -0.24 -5.73
C GLU A 154 -8.13 0.20 -4.31
N ASP A 155 -9.15 1.04 -4.23
CA ASP A 155 -9.70 1.51 -2.96
C ASP A 155 -10.39 0.37 -2.20
N LEU A 156 -10.07 0.23 -0.91
CA LEU A 156 -10.70 -0.74 -0.03
C LEU A 156 -11.93 -0.11 0.63
N HIS A 157 -13.10 -0.67 0.37
CA HIS A 157 -14.34 -0.32 1.06
C HIS A 157 -14.55 -1.23 2.28
N VAL A 158 -14.37 -0.66 3.47
CA VAL A 158 -14.50 -1.38 4.74
C VAL A 158 -15.72 -0.91 5.49
N PHE A 159 -16.63 -1.84 5.79
CA PHE A 159 -17.84 -1.58 6.53
C PHE A 159 -17.73 -2.11 7.95
N PHE A 160 -18.40 -1.45 8.89
CA PHE A 160 -18.40 -1.89 10.28
C PHE A 160 -19.72 -1.64 10.99
N HIS A 161 -19.90 -2.41 12.06
CA HIS A 161 -20.95 -2.32 13.07
C HIS A 161 -20.31 -2.38 14.45
N ASN A 162 -20.71 -1.50 15.36
CA ASN A 162 -20.21 -1.41 16.71
C ASN A 162 -21.36 -1.14 17.68
N SER A 163 -21.62 -2.12 18.55
CA SER A 163 -22.67 -2.13 19.57
C SER A 163 -22.37 -1.21 20.74
N LYS A 164 -21.09 -0.85 20.96
CA LYS A 164 -20.63 0.01 22.05
C LYS A 164 -19.62 1.04 21.54
N PRO A 165 -20.02 1.92 20.62
CA PRO A 165 -19.09 2.84 19.97
C PRO A 165 -18.45 3.82 20.95
N SER A 166 -17.16 4.04 20.76
CA SER A 166 -16.29 4.94 21.50
C SER A 166 -15.58 5.87 20.52
N VAL A 167 -15.15 7.04 21.02
CA VAL A 167 -14.33 7.99 20.24
C VAL A 167 -12.93 7.45 19.94
N GLU A 168 -12.52 6.40 20.66
CA GLU A 168 -11.24 5.70 20.53
C GLU A 168 -11.31 4.50 19.57
N ASP A 169 -12.47 4.28 18.95
CA ASP A 169 -12.66 3.16 18.03
C ASP A 169 -12.14 3.51 16.64
N TYR A 170 -11.38 2.58 16.07
CA TYR A 170 -10.76 2.69 14.76
C TYR A 170 -10.86 1.37 14.00
N VAL A 171 -10.66 1.46 12.69
CA VAL A 171 -10.50 0.30 11.82
C VAL A 171 -9.10 0.34 11.25
N GLY A 172 -8.34 -0.74 11.48
CA GLY A 172 -7.02 -0.93 10.89
C GLY A 172 -7.04 -2.08 9.88
N ILE A 173 -6.18 -1.98 8.88
CA ILE A 173 -5.84 -3.08 7.97
C ILE A 173 -4.56 -3.71 8.48
N TYR A 174 -4.51 -5.04 8.60
CA TYR A 174 -3.36 -5.76 9.13
C TYR A 174 -3.03 -6.99 8.29
N PRO A 175 -1.76 -7.43 8.26
CA PRO A 175 -1.41 -8.74 7.70
C PRO A 175 -2.23 -9.86 8.36
N ALA A 176 -2.75 -10.78 7.55
CA ALA A 176 -3.63 -11.86 8.03
C ALA A 176 -2.93 -12.78 9.05
N ALA A 177 -1.60 -12.87 8.99
CA ALA A 177 -0.77 -13.66 9.90
C ALA A 177 -0.73 -13.13 11.35
N TYR A 178 -1.16 -11.88 11.60
CA TYR A 178 -1.10 -11.29 12.94
C TYR A 178 -2.11 -11.96 13.90
N ASP A 179 -1.62 -12.38 15.06
CA ASP A 179 -2.41 -13.02 16.13
C ASP A 179 -2.46 -12.13 17.37
N PHE A 180 -3.48 -11.26 17.43
CA PHE A 180 -3.65 -10.29 18.52
C PHE A 180 -3.96 -10.94 19.87
N SER A 181 -4.37 -12.21 19.91
CA SER A 181 -4.59 -12.93 21.17
C SER A 181 -3.27 -13.24 21.89
N LYS A 182 -2.19 -13.39 21.12
CA LYS A 182 -0.83 -13.61 21.62
C LYS A 182 -0.02 -12.32 21.67
N HIS A 183 -0.23 -11.43 20.72
CA HIS A 183 0.55 -10.22 20.49
C HIS A 183 -0.34 -8.98 20.33
N PRO A 184 -1.02 -8.52 21.41
CA PRO A 184 -1.89 -7.35 21.37
C PRO A 184 -1.16 -6.05 21.01
N GLU A 185 0.17 -6.00 21.21
CA GLU A 185 1.02 -4.87 20.80
C GLU A 185 1.00 -4.60 19.30
N LEU A 186 0.73 -5.61 18.46
CA LEU A 186 0.68 -5.48 17.00
C LEU A 186 -0.45 -4.58 16.52
N LEU A 187 -1.44 -4.26 17.37
CA LEU A 187 -2.52 -3.35 17.03
C LEU A 187 -2.03 -1.92 16.74
N PHE A 188 -0.84 -1.54 17.23
CA PHE A 188 -0.22 -0.25 16.90
C PHE A 188 0.56 -0.25 15.59
N GLU A 189 0.71 -1.40 14.94
CA GLU A 189 1.53 -1.58 13.74
C GLU A 189 0.67 -1.70 12.48
N ALA A 190 -0.55 -1.16 12.49
CA ALA A 190 -1.42 -1.15 11.32
C ALA A 190 -0.77 -0.36 10.17
N PRO A 191 -0.51 -0.96 8.99
CA PRO A 191 -0.04 -0.22 7.83
C PRO A 191 -1.00 0.90 7.42
N LEU A 192 -2.31 0.65 7.52
CA LEU A 192 -3.37 1.61 7.25
C LEU A 192 -4.38 1.57 8.40
N TRP A 193 -4.83 2.74 8.86
CA TRP A 193 -5.90 2.83 9.85
C TRP A 193 -6.65 4.15 9.71
N LEU A 194 -7.92 4.14 10.13
CA LEU A 194 -8.76 5.33 10.24
C LEU A 194 -9.62 5.21 11.50
N THR A 195 -9.91 6.31 12.18
CA THR A 195 -10.98 6.30 13.18
C THR A 195 -12.28 5.85 12.53
N THR A 196 -13.24 5.36 13.32
CA THR A 196 -14.57 4.98 12.80
C THR A 196 -15.34 6.15 12.16
N CYS A 197 -14.76 7.35 12.19
CA CYS A 197 -15.26 8.58 11.60
C CYS A 197 -14.64 8.89 10.23
N GLY A 198 -13.69 8.09 9.76
CA GLY A 198 -12.98 8.29 8.49
C GLY A 198 -11.99 9.46 8.55
N SER A 199 -11.40 9.72 9.70
CA SER A 199 -10.35 10.72 9.92
C SER A 199 -9.19 10.06 10.67
N LEU A 200 -8.00 10.67 10.63
CA LEU A 200 -6.87 10.26 11.45
C LEU A 200 -6.88 10.96 12.81
N ASP A 201 -7.29 12.21 12.84
CA ASP A 201 -7.16 13.06 14.04
C ASP A 201 -8.48 13.21 14.81
N ASP A 202 -9.62 13.11 14.10
CA ASP A 202 -10.92 13.37 14.70
C ASP A 202 -11.60 12.07 15.16
N GLY A 203 -11.64 11.89 16.48
CA GLY A 203 -12.46 10.88 17.13
C GLY A 203 -13.93 11.28 17.20
N CYS A 204 -14.83 10.34 16.92
CA CYS A 204 -16.27 10.48 17.12
C CYS A 204 -16.87 9.09 17.42
N LYS A 205 -18.11 9.03 17.90
CA LYS A 205 -18.80 7.76 18.09
C LYS A 205 -19.56 7.41 16.82
N ALA A 206 -19.16 6.36 16.13
CA ALA A 206 -19.91 5.80 15.01
C ALA A 206 -20.31 4.35 15.31
N ALA A 207 -21.62 4.08 15.33
CA ALA A 207 -22.14 2.74 15.55
C ALA A 207 -22.14 1.91 14.25
N LYS A 208 -22.23 2.57 13.11
CA LYS A 208 -22.17 1.95 11.78
C LYS A 208 -21.57 2.92 10.79
N GLY A 209 -20.75 2.42 9.88
CA GLY A 209 -20.17 3.22 8.81
C GLY A 209 -19.54 2.40 7.70
N GLY A 210 -19.13 3.11 6.67
CA GLY A 210 -18.18 2.66 5.67
C GLY A 210 -16.97 3.59 5.72
N LEU A 211 -15.79 3.00 5.58
CA LEU A 211 -14.50 3.66 5.47
C LEU A 211 -13.91 3.30 4.13
N LEU A 212 -13.19 4.25 3.54
CA LEU A 212 -12.55 4.07 2.25
C LEU A 212 -11.05 4.23 2.44
N PHE A 213 -10.30 3.17 2.10
CA PHE A 213 -8.85 3.16 2.12
C PHE A 213 -8.30 3.20 0.69
N GLY A 214 -7.77 4.33 0.25
CA GLY A 214 -7.05 4.44 -1.02
C GLY A 214 -7.00 5.87 -1.54
N GLU A 215 -6.97 6.04 -2.86
CA GLU A 215 -6.84 7.36 -3.52
C GLU A 215 -8.00 8.29 -3.21
N LEU A 216 -9.22 7.74 -3.03
CA LEU A 216 -10.40 8.53 -2.66
C LEU A 216 -10.54 8.73 -1.13
N GLY A 217 -9.57 8.25 -0.33
CA GLY A 217 -9.57 8.37 1.12
C GLY A 217 -9.32 9.80 1.62
N PRO A 218 -9.40 10.06 2.94
CA PRO A 218 -9.04 11.35 3.51
C PRO A 218 -7.61 11.76 3.10
N SER A 219 -7.42 12.98 2.62
CA SER A 219 -6.17 13.45 1.98
C SER A 219 -4.95 13.64 2.89
N ASP A 220 -4.94 13.02 4.06
CA ASP A 220 -3.93 13.29 5.09
C ASP A 220 -2.67 12.44 4.89
N GLU A 221 -1.66 13.04 4.27
CA GLU A 221 -0.49 12.38 3.64
C GLU A 221 0.29 11.39 4.53
N ILE A 222 0.20 11.47 5.86
CA ILE A 222 1.08 10.72 6.76
C ILE A 222 0.67 9.25 6.94
N ALA A 223 -0.64 8.94 6.98
CA ALA A 223 -1.10 7.56 7.16
C ALA A 223 -1.17 6.75 5.86
N TRP A 224 -0.99 7.39 4.71
CA TRP A 224 -1.04 6.75 3.39
C TRP A 224 0.32 6.32 2.85
N ASN A 225 1.38 6.44 3.65
CA ASN A 225 2.73 6.02 3.22
C ASN A 225 2.81 4.53 2.82
N PHE A 226 1.84 3.72 3.24
CA PHE A 226 1.75 2.30 2.94
C PHE A 226 0.63 1.96 1.94
N PHE A 227 0.00 2.96 1.30
CA PHE A 227 -0.91 2.74 0.17
C PHE A 227 -0.20 3.08 -1.16
N PRO A 228 -0.34 2.25 -2.21
CA PRO A 228 -1.09 0.99 -2.27
C PRO A 228 -0.54 -0.08 -1.32
N LEU A 229 -1.41 -0.95 -0.81
CA LEU A 229 -0.97 -2.09 -0.01
C LEU A 229 0.03 -2.94 -0.81
N SER A 230 1.06 -3.42 -0.13
CA SER A 230 1.92 -4.46 -0.68
C SER A 230 1.09 -5.71 -0.99
N ALA A 231 1.57 -6.53 -1.92
CA ALA A 231 0.92 -7.79 -2.22
C ALA A 231 0.90 -8.70 -0.97
N GLY A 232 -0.20 -9.39 -0.73
CA GLY A 232 -0.31 -10.32 0.39
C GLY A 232 -1.74 -10.51 0.91
N ASP A 233 -1.84 -11.28 1.99
CA ASP A 233 -3.10 -11.53 2.69
C ASP A 233 -3.27 -10.61 3.89
N TYR A 234 -4.44 -9.99 3.98
CA TYR A 234 -4.79 -8.99 4.97
C TYR A 234 -6.14 -9.29 5.64
N LYS A 235 -6.41 -8.59 6.73
CA LYS A 235 -7.72 -8.53 7.37
C LYS A 235 -7.98 -7.13 7.91
N ALA A 236 -9.25 -6.71 7.89
CA ALA A 236 -9.69 -5.51 8.58
C ALA A 236 -10.04 -5.85 10.03
N VAL A 237 -9.67 -4.96 10.94
CA VAL A 237 -9.89 -5.13 12.38
C VAL A 237 -10.54 -3.87 12.92
N LEU A 238 -11.72 -4.04 13.51
CA LEU A 238 -12.35 -3.01 14.34
C LEU A 238 -11.77 -3.15 15.74
N ALA A 239 -11.12 -2.11 16.22
CA ALA A 239 -10.42 -2.10 17.49
C ALA A 239 -10.67 -0.79 18.27
N ARG A 240 -10.31 -0.82 19.56
CA ARG A 240 -10.36 0.32 20.47
C ARG A 240 -8.96 0.60 21.02
N GLY A 241 -8.50 1.85 21.01
CA GLY A 241 -7.14 2.19 21.44
C GLY A 241 -6.98 3.55 22.11
N ASN A 242 -6.72 3.54 23.43
CA ASN A 242 -6.05 4.62 24.19
C ASN A 242 -5.63 4.12 25.59
N GLU A 243 -6.56 3.53 26.35
CA GLU A 243 -6.28 3.00 27.71
C GLU A 243 -6.26 1.48 27.78
N THR A 244 -7.14 0.82 27.04
CA THR A 244 -7.20 -0.65 26.91
C THR A 244 -7.33 -0.99 25.45
N ILE A 245 -6.30 -1.64 24.91
CA ILE A 245 -6.30 -2.09 23.53
C ILE A 245 -7.14 -3.35 23.45
N GLU A 246 -8.17 -3.33 22.63
CA GLU A 246 -9.10 -4.45 22.48
C GLU A 246 -9.46 -4.63 21.00
N VAL A 247 -9.37 -5.86 20.53
CA VAL A 247 -9.99 -6.27 19.26
C VAL A 247 -11.48 -6.45 19.50
N ILE A 248 -12.30 -5.66 18.80
CA ILE A 248 -13.76 -5.75 18.87
C ILE A 248 -14.25 -6.79 17.85
N SER A 249 -13.76 -6.73 16.61
CA SER A 249 -14.10 -7.67 15.54
C SER A 249 -12.98 -7.76 14.49
N GLU A 250 -12.89 -8.91 13.81
CA GLU A 250 -12.01 -9.13 12.66
C GLU A 250 -12.87 -9.51 11.44
N SER A 251 -12.43 -9.11 10.24
CA SER A 251 -13.05 -9.53 8.99
C SER A 251 -12.58 -10.92 8.56
N GLU A 252 -13.19 -11.46 7.51
CA GLU A 252 -12.53 -12.51 6.73
C GLU A 252 -11.24 -11.98 6.10
N THR A 253 -10.32 -12.89 5.77
CA THR A 253 -9.09 -12.57 5.05
C THR A 253 -9.41 -12.12 3.63
N PHE A 254 -8.73 -11.08 3.18
CA PHE A 254 -8.75 -10.61 1.80
C PHE A 254 -7.33 -10.53 1.23
N ARG A 255 -7.20 -10.55 -0.09
CA ARG A 255 -5.91 -10.47 -0.78
C ARG A 255 -5.74 -9.12 -1.47
N ALA A 256 -4.61 -8.46 -1.22
CA ALA A 256 -4.14 -7.35 -2.05
C ALA A 256 -3.20 -7.92 -3.12
N ASN A 257 -3.52 -7.69 -4.39
CA ASN A 257 -2.73 -8.17 -5.51
C ASN A 257 -1.58 -7.20 -5.82
N PRO A 258 -0.47 -7.69 -6.43
CA PRO A 258 0.58 -6.81 -6.95
C PRO A 258 0.09 -5.99 -8.14
N LEU A 259 0.89 -5.00 -8.54
CA LEU A 259 0.65 -4.22 -9.75
C LEU A 259 0.50 -5.13 -10.99
N GLY A 260 -0.51 -4.82 -11.82
CA GLY A 260 -0.78 -5.56 -13.06
C GLY A 260 -1.58 -6.85 -12.88
N ARG A 261 -1.99 -7.21 -11.65
CA ARG A 261 -2.80 -8.41 -11.40
C ARG A 261 -4.23 -8.09 -11.00
N SER A 262 -5.15 -8.75 -11.71
CA SER A 262 -6.58 -8.69 -11.44
C SER A 262 -7.04 -9.78 -10.49
N CYS A 263 -8.19 -9.57 -9.86
CA CYS A 263 -8.84 -10.56 -9.02
C CYS A 263 -9.49 -11.74 -9.77
N ASN A 264 -9.41 -11.76 -11.10
CA ASN A 264 -9.87 -12.90 -11.90
C ASN A 264 -8.79 -13.97 -11.89
N ASN A 265 -9.11 -15.12 -11.27
CA ASN A 265 -8.27 -16.29 -10.94
C ASN A 265 -7.47 -16.98 -12.07
N ASP A 266 -7.27 -16.35 -13.22
CA ASP A 266 -6.41 -16.88 -14.29
C ASP A 266 -5.01 -16.29 -14.19
N CYS A 267 -4.41 -16.34 -12.99
CA CYS A 267 -2.99 -16.06 -12.92
C CYS A 267 -2.22 -17.32 -13.31
N GLU A 268 -1.29 -17.16 -14.25
CA GLU A 268 -0.30 -18.15 -14.59
C GLU A 268 1.08 -17.57 -14.26
N ASP A 269 1.98 -18.38 -13.71
CA ASP A 269 3.37 -17.97 -13.54
C ASP A 269 3.98 -17.69 -14.91
N LEU A 270 4.59 -16.52 -15.03
CA LEU A 270 5.13 -16.03 -16.29
C LEU A 270 6.48 -15.38 -16.05
N ILE A 271 7.38 -15.58 -17.01
CA ILE A 271 8.65 -14.87 -17.07
C ILE A 271 8.95 -14.56 -18.53
N ARG A 272 9.45 -13.36 -18.80
CA ARG A 272 9.77 -12.88 -20.15
C ARG A 272 11.02 -12.01 -20.11
N THR A 273 11.76 -12.04 -21.20
CA THR A 273 12.80 -11.06 -21.49
C THR A 273 12.25 -9.96 -22.42
N ASP A 274 12.83 -8.78 -22.37
CA ASP A 274 12.46 -7.67 -23.27
C ASP A 274 12.92 -7.91 -24.71
N VAL A 275 14.05 -8.63 -24.88
CA VAL A 275 14.57 -9.06 -26.19
C VAL A 275 15.01 -10.53 -26.17
N GLN A 276 15.19 -11.11 -27.36
CA GLN A 276 15.68 -12.49 -27.49
C GLN A 276 17.21 -12.60 -27.58
N CYS A 277 17.91 -11.50 -27.90
CA CYS A 277 19.36 -11.48 -28.06
C CYS A 277 19.95 -10.24 -27.40
N TYR A 278 20.91 -10.44 -26.49
CA TYR A 278 21.66 -9.39 -25.80
C TYR A 278 23.13 -9.36 -26.25
N ASN A 279 23.65 -8.16 -26.45
CA ASN A 279 25.06 -7.93 -26.75
C ASN A 279 25.92 -8.13 -25.49
N SER A 280 26.80 -9.14 -25.54
CA SER A 280 27.67 -9.54 -24.44
C SER A 280 28.45 -8.37 -23.85
N GLY A 281 28.26 -8.13 -22.54
CA GLY A 281 28.99 -7.12 -21.79
C GLY A 281 28.55 -5.67 -22.03
N ILE A 282 27.51 -5.46 -22.84
CA ILE A 282 26.95 -4.13 -23.13
C ILE A 282 25.53 -4.05 -22.60
N ASP A 283 24.67 -4.99 -23.01
CA ASP A 283 23.24 -4.90 -22.73
C ASP A 283 22.92 -5.46 -21.35
N THR A 284 22.12 -4.73 -20.58
CA THR A 284 21.50 -5.24 -19.35
C THR A 284 20.41 -6.23 -19.72
N ILE A 285 20.38 -7.39 -19.08
CA ILE A 285 19.29 -8.35 -19.25
C ILE A 285 18.12 -7.90 -18.40
N GLN A 286 17.00 -7.58 -19.05
CA GLN A 286 15.76 -7.20 -18.39
C GLN A 286 14.79 -8.39 -18.38
N ILE A 287 14.32 -8.75 -17.20
CA ILE A 287 13.38 -9.85 -16.98
C ILE A 287 12.13 -9.29 -16.33
N THR A 288 10.99 -9.44 -16.98
CA THR A 288 9.68 -9.20 -16.38
C THR A 288 9.09 -10.52 -15.94
N PHE A 289 8.52 -10.58 -14.74
CA PHE A 289 7.87 -11.79 -14.25
C PHE A 289 6.51 -11.50 -13.63
N GLU A 290 5.64 -12.51 -13.65
CA GLU A 290 4.41 -12.58 -12.88
C GLU A 290 4.47 -13.87 -12.05
N ASN A 291 4.36 -13.74 -10.74
CA ASN A 291 4.43 -14.84 -9.78
C ASN A 291 3.09 -14.99 -9.06
N CYS A 292 2.49 -16.18 -9.18
CA CYS A 292 1.16 -16.51 -8.72
C CYS A 292 1.00 -16.79 -7.25
N ASP A 293 2.06 -17.26 -6.63
CA ASP A 293 2.08 -17.60 -5.21
C ASP A 293 3.39 -17.05 -4.65
N PRO A 294 3.50 -15.71 -4.57
CA PRO A 294 4.76 -15.08 -4.24
C PRO A 294 5.18 -15.47 -2.82
N HIS A 295 6.43 -15.89 -2.68
CA HIS A 295 7.09 -16.09 -1.40
C HIS A 295 8.29 -15.17 -1.27
N GLU A 296 8.65 -14.78 -0.04
CA GLU A 296 9.83 -13.93 0.24
C GLU A 296 11.17 -14.56 -0.18
N GLU A 297 11.17 -15.88 -0.39
CA GLU A 297 12.34 -16.68 -0.79
C GLU A 297 12.30 -17.06 -2.28
N ASP A 298 11.29 -16.59 -3.02
CA ASP A 298 11.22 -16.81 -4.46
C ASP A 298 12.29 -16.01 -5.19
N LEU A 299 12.81 -16.59 -6.28
CA LEU A 299 13.92 -15.99 -6.99
C LEU A 299 13.82 -16.16 -8.51
N ILE A 300 14.46 -15.23 -9.21
CA ILE A 300 14.73 -15.34 -10.64
C ILE A 300 16.18 -15.78 -10.82
N ALA A 301 16.39 -16.88 -11.53
CA ALA A 301 17.70 -17.44 -11.76
C ALA A 301 17.98 -17.71 -13.23
N ILE A 302 19.22 -17.46 -13.65
CA ILE A 302 19.70 -17.68 -15.01
C ILE A 302 20.63 -18.90 -15.05
N TYR A 303 20.39 -19.78 -16.02
CA TYR A 303 21.17 -20.98 -16.29
C TYR A 303 21.52 -21.05 -17.78
N LYS A 304 22.48 -21.90 -18.15
CA LYS A 304 22.62 -22.27 -19.56
C LYS A 304 21.39 -23.03 -20.04
N ASP A 305 21.13 -22.99 -21.35
CA ASP A 305 19.98 -23.67 -21.95
C ASP A 305 19.95 -25.19 -21.71
N ASP A 306 21.12 -25.83 -21.55
CA ASP A 306 21.27 -27.25 -21.27
C ASP A 306 21.31 -27.60 -19.77
N GLU A 307 21.19 -26.60 -18.89
CA GLU A 307 21.20 -26.74 -17.45
C GLU A 307 19.76 -26.67 -16.88
N THR A 308 19.47 -27.45 -15.83
CA THR A 308 18.16 -27.50 -15.17
C THR A 308 18.30 -27.10 -13.70
N PRO A 309 17.37 -26.28 -13.15
CA PRO A 309 17.38 -25.91 -11.74
C PRO A 309 17.36 -27.12 -10.81
N GLY A 310 18.06 -27.02 -9.68
CA GLY A 310 18.09 -28.03 -8.61
C GLY A 310 19.35 -28.90 -8.57
N ASP A 311 19.89 -29.29 -9.73
CA ASP A 311 21.11 -30.12 -9.79
C ASP A 311 22.40 -29.28 -9.67
N ILE A 312 22.32 -28.00 -9.99
CA ILE A 312 23.45 -27.08 -10.04
C ILE A 312 23.02 -25.70 -9.51
N GLU A 313 23.98 -24.94 -8.99
CA GLU A 313 23.76 -23.53 -8.63
C GLU A 313 23.55 -22.68 -9.90
N PRO A 314 22.75 -21.61 -9.83
CA PRO A 314 22.52 -20.70 -10.96
C PRO A 314 23.78 -19.90 -11.33
N LEU A 315 23.83 -19.43 -12.57
CA LEU A 315 24.89 -18.54 -13.03
C LEU A 315 24.76 -17.16 -12.40
N LEU A 316 23.56 -16.60 -12.45
CA LEU A 316 23.15 -15.35 -11.81
C LEU A 316 21.78 -15.56 -11.18
N TRP A 317 21.51 -14.89 -10.07
CA TRP A 317 20.19 -14.92 -9.45
C TRP A 317 19.94 -13.67 -8.61
N LEU A 318 18.67 -13.31 -8.50
CA LEU A 318 18.14 -12.28 -7.62
C LEU A 318 16.84 -12.81 -7.01
N GLY A 319 16.53 -12.47 -5.77
CA GLY A 319 15.18 -12.64 -5.23
C GLY A 319 14.16 -11.82 -6.05
N THR A 320 12.88 -12.16 -5.96
CA THR A 320 11.82 -11.48 -6.75
C THR A 320 11.71 -9.97 -6.45
N CYS A 321 12.17 -9.49 -5.29
CA CYS A 321 12.31 -8.06 -4.98
C CYS A 321 13.59 -7.40 -5.53
N GLY A 322 14.33 -8.10 -6.39
CA GLY A 322 15.48 -7.56 -7.11
C GLY A 322 16.78 -7.46 -6.31
N THR A 323 16.89 -8.11 -5.15
CA THR A 323 18.15 -8.19 -4.38
C THR A 323 18.43 -9.63 -3.96
N GLN A 324 19.65 -9.93 -3.53
CA GLN A 324 20.00 -11.26 -2.99
C GLN A 324 19.56 -11.46 -1.53
N GLU A 325 19.37 -10.36 -0.81
CA GLU A 325 18.82 -10.34 0.54
C GLU A 325 17.38 -9.82 0.45
N CYS A 326 16.53 -10.63 -0.17
CA CYS A 326 15.17 -10.23 -0.43
C CYS A 326 14.33 -10.27 0.85
N VAL A 327 13.53 -9.22 1.06
CA VAL A 327 12.58 -9.14 2.17
C VAL A 327 11.24 -8.76 1.58
N GLY A 328 10.27 -9.66 1.72
CA GLY A 328 8.90 -9.46 1.24
C GLY A 328 8.58 -10.21 -0.05
N GLU A 329 7.29 -10.40 -0.26
CA GLU A 329 6.70 -11.15 -1.37
C GLU A 329 6.47 -10.20 -2.56
N VAL A 330 7.05 -10.54 -3.73
CA VAL A 330 6.86 -9.75 -4.95
C VAL A 330 6.25 -10.63 -6.04
N ALA A 331 5.04 -10.28 -6.45
CA ALA A 331 4.31 -11.04 -7.46
C ALA A 331 4.38 -10.47 -8.88
N TYR A 332 4.88 -9.26 -9.06
CA TYR A 332 5.18 -8.69 -10.38
C TYR A 332 6.27 -7.65 -10.24
N ASP A 333 7.34 -7.78 -11.03
CA ASP A 333 8.35 -6.73 -11.17
C ASP A 333 9.21 -6.94 -12.43
N ILE A 334 10.10 -5.98 -12.67
CA ILE A 334 11.15 -6.01 -13.66
C ILE A 334 12.49 -6.10 -12.96
N LEU A 335 13.20 -7.21 -13.16
CA LEU A 335 14.56 -7.40 -12.68
C LEU A 335 15.58 -7.07 -13.77
N LEU A 336 16.69 -6.48 -13.33
CA LEU A 336 17.80 -6.07 -14.19
C LEU A 336 19.06 -6.81 -13.75
N PHE A 337 19.66 -7.57 -14.68
CA PHE A 337 20.97 -8.20 -14.51
C PHE A 337 21.99 -7.46 -15.37
N GLY A 338 23.04 -6.90 -14.77
CA GLY A 338 23.90 -5.97 -15.48
C GLY A 338 25.13 -5.49 -14.70
N PRO A 339 25.89 -4.52 -15.23
CA PRO A 339 27.15 -4.09 -14.61
C PRO A 339 26.97 -3.19 -13.36
N ARG A 340 25.75 -3.04 -12.86
CA ARG A 340 25.40 -2.16 -11.73
C ARG A 340 24.75 -2.99 -10.63
N SER A 341 24.73 -2.44 -9.41
CA SER A 341 23.99 -3.01 -8.28
C SER A 341 22.57 -3.43 -8.70
N PRO A 342 22.07 -4.60 -8.28
CA PRO A 342 22.57 -5.45 -7.18
C PRO A 342 23.85 -6.24 -7.49
N ASP A 343 24.64 -6.56 -6.47
CA ASP A 343 25.78 -7.48 -6.62
C ASP A 343 25.25 -8.90 -6.82
N GLU A 344 25.33 -9.43 -8.04
CA GLU A 344 24.85 -10.78 -8.36
C GLU A 344 25.88 -11.82 -7.90
N THR A 345 25.97 -12.08 -6.59
CA THR A 345 26.90 -13.11 -6.08
C THR A 345 26.39 -14.52 -6.40
N ALA A 346 27.06 -15.21 -7.32
CA ALA A 346 26.69 -16.56 -7.78
C ALA A 346 27.90 -17.32 -8.35
N ARG A 347 27.67 -18.37 -9.16
CA ARG A 347 28.75 -19.14 -9.84
C ARG A 347 29.54 -18.31 -10.84
N THR A 348 28.94 -17.28 -11.42
CA THR A 348 29.63 -16.30 -12.25
C THR A 348 29.28 -14.89 -11.78
N THR A 349 30.12 -13.93 -12.16
CA THR A 349 29.79 -12.52 -12.09
C THR A 349 29.41 -12.05 -13.49
N TRP A 350 28.60 -10.98 -13.58
CA TRP A 350 28.39 -10.27 -14.83
C TRP A 350 29.74 -9.85 -15.48
N PRO A 351 29.88 -9.87 -16.82
CA PRO A 351 28.87 -10.27 -17.82
C PRO A 351 28.82 -11.78 -18.09
N LEU A 352 27.64 -12.24 -18.53
CA LEU A 352 27.51 -13.60 -19.08
C LEU A 352 28.33 -13.74 -20.37
N PRO A 353 29.05 -14.86 -20.56
CA PRO A 353 29.75 -15.13 -21.82
C PRO A 353 28.76 -15.37 -22.97
N ASP A 354 29.25 -15.34 -24.21
CA ASP A 354 28.45 -15.74 -25.38
C ASP A 354 27.87 -17.16 -25.18
N GLY A 355 26.55 -17.30 -25.31
CA GLY A 355 25.86 -18.57 -25.06
C GLY A 355 24.34 -18.49 -25.18
N ASP A 356 23.70 -19.65 -25.04
CA ASP A 356 22.24 -19.79 -25.01
C ASP A 356 21.83 -20.03 -23.55
N TYR A 357 20.79 -19.34 -23.11
CA TYR A 357 20.43 -19.24 -21.70
C TYR A 357 18.94 -19.39 -21.49
N LYS A 358 18.59 -19.80 -20.27
CA LYS A 358 17.23 -19.78 -19.75
C LYS A 358 17.19 -19.02 -18.44
N ALA A 359 16.18 -18.18 -18.30
CA ALA A 359 15.79 -17.63 -17.01
C ALA A 359 14.58 -18.40 -16.47
N TYR A 360 14.58 -18.64 -15.17
CA TYR A 360 13.51 -19.32 -14.46
C TYR A 360 13.00 -18.47 -13.32
N LEU A 361 11.68 -18.47 -13.12
CA LEU A 361 11.05 -18.14 -11.84
C LEU A 361 11.04 -19.42 -11.01
N LEU A 362 11.68 -19.39 -9.84
CA LEU A 362 11.81 -20.53 -8.94
C LEU A 362 11.06 -20.25 -7.64
N HIS A 363 10.06 -21.07 -7.34
CA HIS A 363 9.39 -21.00 -6.04
C HIS A 363 10.24 -21.64 -4.96
N TYR A 364 10.28 -21.02 -3.79
CA TYR A 364 10.87 -21.63 -2.63
C TYR A 364 10.17 -22.94 -2.27
N THR A 365 10.96 -23.93 -1.87
CA THR A 365 10.43 -25.17 -1.32
C THR A 365 11.36 -25.63 -0.20
N PRO A 366 10.85 -25.81 1.03
CA PRO A 366 11.66 -26.26 2.15
C PRO A 366 12.42 -27.56 1.82
N GLY A 367 13.76 -27.48 1.83
CA GLY A 367 14.64 -28.62 1.57
C GLY A 367 15.05 -28.83 0.10
N ALA A 368 14.56 -28.01 -0.83
CA ALA A 368 15.14 -27.89 -2.16
C ALA A 368 16.28 -26.84 -2.13
N ASN A 369 17.42 -27.15 -2.75
CA ASN A 369 18.56 -26.22 -2.72
C ASN A 369 18.31 -24.93 -3.52
N HIS A 370 17.46 -24.98 -4.55
CA HIS A 370 17.28 -23.89 -5.52
C HIS A 370 15.81 -23.71 -5.97
N GLY A 371 14.83 -24.13 -5.17
CA GLY A 371 13.40 -24.01 -5.50
C GLY A 371 12.91 -24.94 -6.61
N ILE A 372 11.63 -24.82 -6.97
CA ILE A 372 10.96 -25.56 -8.05
C ILE A 372 10.65 -24.58 -9.20
N PRO A 373 10.97 -24.92 -10.47
CA PRO A 373 10.61 -24.09 -11.61
C PRO A 373 9.10 -23.89 -11.75
N ALA A 374 8.68 -22.63 -11.75
CA ALA A 374 7.31 -22.19 -11.98
C ALA A 374 7.08 -21.80 -13.45
N ALA A 375 8.00 -20.98 -13.98
CA ALA A 375 7.99 -20.49 -15.35
C ALA A 375 9.42 -20.37 -15.89
N GLU A 376 9.57 -20.41 -17.23
CA GLU A 376 10.85 -20.23 -17.91
C GLU A 376 10.74 -19.38 -19.17
N THR A 377 11.84 -18.72 -19.53
CA THR A 377 12.02 -18.04 -20.83
C THR A 377 13.44 -18.25 -21.34
N SER A 378 13.60 -18.29 -22.66
CA SER A 378 14.90 -18.50 -23.32
C SER A 378 15.39 -17.24 -24.01
N PHE A 379 16.69 -16.99 -23.95
CA PHE A 379 17.34 -15.87 -24.62
C PHE A 379 18.79 -16.23 -24.97
N ILE A 380 19.42 -15.36 -25.75
CA ILE A 380 20.75 -15.58 -26.30
C ILE A 380 21.65 -14.40 -25.93
N VAL A 381 22.91 -14.67 -25.56
CA VAL A 381 23.96 -13.64 -25.43
C VAL A 381 24.99 -13.86 -26.52
N ARG A 382 25.34 -12.80 -27.25
CA ARG A 382 26.35 -12.81 -28.33
C ARG A 382 27.16 -11.52 -28.32
N LYS A 383 28.38 -11.53 -28.87
CA LYS A 383 29.13 -10.28 -29.15
C LYS A 383 28.40 -9.25 -30.00
N GLN A 384 27.57 -9.72 -30.92
CA GLN A 384 26.77 -8.88 -31.78
C GLN A 384 25.47 -9.61 -32.11
N CYS A 385 24.35 -9.02 -31.73
CA CYS A 385 23.02 -9.45 -32.14
C CYS A 385 22.68 -8.82 -33.49
N ASP A 386 22.21 -9.63 -34.43
CA ASP A 386 21.75 -9.11 -35.71
C ASP A 386 20.40 -8.40 -35.51
N GLU A 387 20.32 -7.13 -35.92
CA GLU A 387 19.12 -6.27 -35.84
C GLU A 387 17.89 -6.86 -36.58
N SER A 388 18.07 -7.91 -37.38
CA SER A 388 17.00 -8.57 -38.13
C SER A 388 16.17 -9.56 -37.32
N SER A 389 16.39 -9.66 -36.01
CA SER A 389 15.80 -10.68 -35.13
C SER A 389 14.76 -10.15 -34.13
N SER A 390 14.34 -8.88 -34.24
CA SER A 390 13.26 -8.34 -33.41
C SER A 390 11.91 -8.88 -33.89
N LEU A 391 11.22 -9.59 -33.00
CA LEU A 391 9.87 -10.13 -33.18
C LEU A 391 8.79 -9.05 -33.10
#